data_AF-A0A7W1KU36-F1
#
_entry.id   AF-A0A7W1KU36-F1
#
_cell.length_a   1.000
_cell.length_b   1.000
_cell.length_c   1.000
_cell.angle_alpha   90.00
_cell.angle_beta   90.00
_cell.angle_gamma   90.00
#
_symmetry.space_group_name_H-M   'P 1'
#
loop_
_entity.id
_entity.type
_entity.pdbx_description
1 polymer ?
#
loop_
_entity_poly.entity_id
_entity_poly.type
_entity_poly.pdbx_seq_one_letter_code
_entity_poly.pdbx_strand_id
1 'polypeptide(L)'
;LFDPAALPTALSLVDRLRAIAERAGASLPQLALAWNVHQPGVTSAIAGSRNPAHVRSNAGAGDLSLDAHTLAELRSLLDEAAVIG
;
A
#
# COMPACT_ATOMS: atom_id res chain seq x y z
N LEU A 1 14.70 13.08 -0.90
CA LEU A 1 14.22 13.67 0.37
C LEU A 1 12.98 14.50 0.01
N PHE A 2 11.90 14.45 0.80
CA PHE A 2 10.55 14.94 0.47
C PHE A 2 10.52 16.22 -0.42
N ASP A 3 9.93 16.11 -1.63
CA ASP A 3 9.72 17.24 -2.55
C ASP A 3 8.27 17.75 -2.45
N PRO A 4 8.03 18.98 -1.96
CA PRO A 4 6.69 19.55 -1.89
C PRO A 4 5.99 19.66 -3.25
N ALA A 5 6.73 19.81 -4.35
CA ALA A 5 6.15 19.88 -5.69
C ALA A 5 5.53 18.55 -6.14
N ALA A 6 5.99 17.42 -5.58
CA ALA A 6 5.45 16.10 -5.85
C ALA A 6 4.18 15.77 -5.02
N LEU A 7 3.80 16.61 -4.05
CA LEU A 7 2.67 16.34 -3.16
C LEU A 7 1.33 16.14 -3.90
N PRO A 8 0.94 16.97 -4.89
CA PRO A 8 -0.32 16.76 -5.62
C PRO A 8 -0.36 15.40 -6.33
N THR A 9 0.75 14.99 -6.94
CA THR A 9 0.87 13.68 -7.62
C THR A 9 0.77 12.54 -6.60
N ALA A 10 1.47 12.64 -5.46
CA ALA A 10 1.42 11.64 -4.40
C ALA A 10 0.01 11.49 -3.82
N LEU A 11 -0.72 12.59 -3.63
CA LEU A 11 -2.11 12.55 -3.16
C LEU A 11 -3.05 11.91 -4.19
N SER A 12 -2.86 12.20 -5.48
CA SER A 12 -3.62 11.54 -6.55
C SER A 12 -3.37 10.02 -6.59
N LEU A 13 -2.12 9.59 -6.42
CA LEU A 13 -1.77 8.18 -6.27
C LEU A 13 -2.45 7.55 -5.05
N VAL A 14 -2.43 8.23 -3.90
CA VAL A 14 -3.10 7.77 -2.68
C VAL A 14 -4.60 7.55 -2.89
N ASP A 15 -5.27 8.43 -3.62
CA ASP A 15 -6.70 8.27 -3.93
C ASP A 15 -6.96 7.06 -4.83
N ARG A 16 -6.11 6.81 -5.83
CA ARG A 16 -6.19 5.59 -6.67
C ARG A 16 -5.96 4.32 -5.85
N LEU A 17 -4.97 4.32 -4.96
CA LEU A 17 -4.70 3.20 -4.05
C LEU A 17 -5.86 2.94 -3.09
N ARG A 18 -6.57 3.99 -2.63
CA ARG A 18 -7.74 3.85 -1.75
C ARG A 18 -8.85 3.07 -2.46
N ALA A 19 -9.12 3.35 -3.73
CA ALA A 19 -10.11 2.61 -4.50
C ALA A 19 -9.76 1.12 -4.66
N ILE A 20 -8.48 0.78 -4.78
CA ILE A 20 -8.02 -0.62 -4.80
C ILE A 20 -8.23 -1.27 -3.42
N ALA A 21 -7.88 -0.56 -2.35
CA ALA A 21 -8.01 -1.07 -0.98
C ALA A 21 -9.47 -1.41 -0.64
N GLU A 22 -10.40 -0.53 -1.03
CA GLU A 22 -11.84 -0.72 -0.84
C GLU A 22 -12.35 -1.97 -1.55
N ARG A 23 -11.94 -2.20 -2.81
CA ARG A 23 -12.30 -3.41 -3.56
C ARG A 23 -11.71 -4.69 -2.94
N ALA A 24 -10.52 -4.58 -2.36
CA ALA A 24 -9.86 -5.67 -1.65
C ALA A 24 -10.40 -5.88 -0.22
N GLY A 25 -11.39 -5.09 0.23
CA GLY A 25 -11.93 -5.18 1.59
C GLY A 25 -10.93 -4.80 2.68
N ALA A 26 -9.94 -3.99 2.35
CA ALA A 26 -8.82 -3.62 3.20
C ALA A 26 -8.77 -2.11 3.48
N SER A 27 -8.16 -1.72 4.60
CA SER A 27 -7.73 -0.33 4.76
C SER A 27 -6.51 -0.03 3.89
N LEU A 28 -6.29 1.23 3.54
CA LEU A 28 -5.11 1.63 2.75
C LEU A 28 -3.77 1.23 3.43
N PRO A 29 -3.58 1.42 4.75
CA PRO A 29 -2.38 0.91 5.43
C PRO A 29 -2.23 -0.61 5.33
N GLN A 30 -3.34 -1.36 5.42
CA GLN A 30 -3.29 -2.81 5.29
C GLN A 30 -2.89 -3.24 3.88
N LEU A 31 -3.46 -2.61 2.85
CA LEU A 31 -3.07 -2.85 1.46
C LEU A 31 -1.57 -2.58 1.23
N ALA A 32 -1.06 -1.46 1.75
CA ALA A 32 0.35 -1.10 1.62
C ALA A 32 1.28 -2.15 2.28
N LEU A 33 0.92 -2.62 3.48
CA LEU A 33 1.70 -3.67 4.16
C LEU A 33 1.60 -5.01 3.45
N ALA A 34 0.40 -5.42 3.03
CA ALA A 34 0.18 -6.66 2.29
C ALA A 34 0.95 -6.67 0.97
N TRP A 35 0.97 -5.55 0.24
CA TRP A 35 1.76 -5.40 -0.98
C TRP A 35 3.24 -5.68 -0.76
N ASN A 36 3.84 -5.12 0.31
CA ASN A 36 5.24 -5.33 0.64
C ASN A 36 5.55 -6.80 0.92
N VAL A 37 4.70 -7.47 1.71
CA VAL A 37 4.87 -8.89 2.05
C VAL A 37 4.77 -9.79 0.81
N HIS A 38 4.00 -9.41 -0.20
CA HIS A 38 3.88 -10.16 -1.46
C HIS A 38 5.07 -9.97 -2.42
N GLN A 39 6.04 -9.08 -2.11
CA GLN A 39 7.17 -8.87 -3.00
C GLN A 39 8.24 -9.96 -2.87
N PRO A 40 8.88 -10.38 -3.98
CA PRO A 40 9.97 -11.34 -3.94
C PRO A 40 11.09 -10.91 -2.98
N GLY A 41 11.48 -11.81 -2.06
CA GLY A 41 12.56 -11.57 -1.10
C GLY A 41 12.17 -10.83 0.18
N VAL A 42 10.91 -10.39 0.32
CA VAL A 42 10.41 -9.79 1.56
C VAL A 42 9.85 -10.87 2.48
N THR A 43 10.40 -11.00 3.68
CA THR A 43 9.92 -11.95 4.70
C THR A 43 9.04 -11.30 5.77
N SER A 44 9.15 -9.98 5.95
CA SER A 44 8.40 -9.23 6.95
C SER A 44 8.30 -7.75 6.57
N ALA A 45 7.22 -7.10 7.01
CA ALA A 45 7.03 -5.65 6.91
C ALA A 45 7.01 -5.03 8.31
N ILE A 46 7.85 -4.00 8.53
CA ILE A 46 7.94 -3.31 9.82
C ILE A 46 6.90 -2.18 9.86
N ALA A 47 5.90 -2.28 10.74
CA ALA A 47 4.82 -1.31 10.87
C ALA A 47 4.76 -0.74 12.30
N GLY A 48 5.32 0.46 12.50
CA GLY A 48 5.32 1.15 13.80
C GLY A 48 4.08 2.01 14.04
N SER A 49 3.49 1.94 15.24
CA SER A 49 2.42 2.86 15.67
C SER A 49 2.39 2.99 17.19
N ARG A 50 2.02 4.18 17.68
CA ARG A 50 1.75 4.44 19.10
C ARG A 50 0.30 4.22 19.50
N ASN A 51 -0.59 3.99 18.53
CA ASN A 51 -2.01 3.73 18.75
C ASN A 51 -2.30 2.21 18.66
N PRO A 52 -2.80 1.57 19.73
CA PRO A 52 -3.13 0.14 19.73
C PRO A 52 -4.12 -0.29 18.65
N ALA A 53 -5.07 0.58 18.27
CA ALA A 53 -6.03 0.28 17.20
C ALA A 53 -5.33 0.16 15.84
N HIS A 54 -4.36 1.03 15.57
CA HIS A 54 -3.57 0.95 14.34
C HIS A 54 -2.64 -0.27 14.34
N VAL A 55 -2.07 -0.64 15.49
CA VAL A 55 -1.26 -1.87 15.60
C VAL A 55 -2.09 -3.09 15.20
N ARG A 56 -3.32 -3.20 15.72
CA ARG A 56 -4.26 -4.27 15.35
C ARG A 56 -4.63 -4.23 13.87
N SER A 57 -4.91 -3.05 13.32
CA SER A 57 -5.20 -2.90 11.89
C SER A 57 -4.02 -3.33 11.03
N ASN A 58 -2.80 -2.89 11.35
CA ASN A 58 -1.58 -3.27 10.63
C ASN A 58 -1.35 -4.78 10.67
N ALA A 59 -1.57 -5.43 11.82
CA ALA A 59 -1.44 -6.88 11.94
C ALA A 59 -2.39 -7.64 11.00
N GLY A 60 -3.63 -7.15 10.84
CA GLY A 60 -4.60 -7.73 9.91
C GLY A 60 -4.21 -7.66 8.42
N ALA A 61 -3.14 -6.94 8.06
CA ALA A 61 -2.60 -6.98 6.71
C ALA A 61 -2.05 -8.37 6.34
N GLY A 62 -1.59 -9.15 7.33
CA GLY A 62 -1.09 -10.52 7.11
C GLY A 62 -2.16 -11.52 6.69
N ASP A 63 -3.43 -11.21 6.96
CA ASP A 63 -4.58 -12.05 6.60
C ASP A 63 -5.12 -11.73 5.19
N LEU A 64 -4.61 -10.68 4.54
CA LEU A 64 -5.04 -10.27 3.21
C LEU A 64 -4.42 -11.16 2.13
N SER A 65 -5.28 -11.81 1.36
CA SER A 65 -4.90 -12.45 0.10
C SER A 65 -5.18 -11.49 -1.05
N LEU A 66 -4.12 -11.01 -1.71
CA LEU A 66 -4.25 -10.17 -2.90
C LEU A 66 -4.17 -11.07 -4.13
N ASP A 67 -5.21 -11.07 -4.96
CA ASP A 67 -5.21 -11.85 -6.19
C ASP A 67 -4.22 -11.29 -7.22
N ALA A 68 -3.91 -12.11 -8.23
CA ALA A 68 -2.95 -11.76 -9.26
C ALA A 68 -3.34 -10.48 -10.02
N HIS A 69 -4.64 -10.22 -10.18
CA HIS A 69 -5.16 -9.03 -10.82
C HIS A 69 -4.84 -7.77 -10.00
N THR A 70 -5.15 -7.78 -8.70
CA THR A 70 -4.89 -6.69 -7.76
C THR A 70 -3.39 -6.42 -7.65
N LEU A 71 -2.56 -7.47 -7.57
CA LEU A 71 -1.11 -7.32 -7.54
C LEU A 71 -0.55 -6.72 -8.85
N ALA A 72 -1.10 -7.10 -10.00
CA ALA A 72 -0.70 -6.52 -11.28
C ALA A 72 -1.13 -5.04 -11.41
N GLU A 73 -2.34 -4.71 -10.96
CA GLU A 73 -2.85 -3.34 -10.92
C GLU A 73 -1.99 -2.44 -10.02
N LEU A 74 -1.67 -2.89 -8.81
CA LEU A 74 -0.79 -2.18 -7.88
C LEU A 74 0.59 -1.93 -8.47
N ARG A 75 1.18 -2.94 -9.11
CA ARG A 75 2.47 -2.80 -9.78
C ARG A 75 2.43 -1.74 -10.87
N SER A 76 1.48 -1.83 -11.79
CA SER A 76 1.34 -0.87 -12.88
C SER A 76 1.16 0.56 -12.36
N LEU A 77 0.36 0.73 -11.30
CA LEU A 77 0.11 2.02 -10.68
C LEU A 77 1.37 2.60 -10.01
N LEU A 78 2.14 1.77 -9.32
CA LEU A 78 3.36 2.20 -8.64
C LEU A 78 4.51 2.45 -9.62
N ASP A 79 4.61 1.68 -10.70
CA ASP A 79 5.59 1.89 -11.77
C ASP A 79 5.33 3.22 -12.50
N GLU A 80 4.05 3.54 -12.78
CA GLU A 80 3.65 4.85 -13.34
C GLU A 80 4.11 6.00 -12.42
N ALA A 81 3.96 5.85 -11.10
CA ALA A 81 4.37 6.86 -10.14
C ALA A 81 5.90 6.95 -9.96
N ALA A 82 6.63 5.84 -10.04
CA ALA A 82 8.08 5.80 -9.94
C ALA A 82 8.79 6.51 -11.11
N VAL A 83 8.11 6.64 -12.26
CA VAL A 83 8.59 7.41 -13.43
C VAL A 83 8.50 8.93 -13.19
N ILE A 84 7.68 9.38 -12.23
CA ILE A 84 7.37 10.80 -12.00
C ILE A 84 8.20 11.39 -10.84
N GLY A 85 8.81 10.55 -9.98
CA GLY A 85 9.52 10.94 -8.76
C GLY A 85 11.04 10.92 -8.82
#